data_AF-A0A5S9R4H1-F1
#
_entry.id   AF-A0A5S9R4H1-F1
#
_cell.length_a   1.000
_cell.length_b   1.000
_cell.length_c   1.000
_cell.angle_alpha   90.00
_cell.angle_beta   90.00
_cell.angle_gamma   90.00
#
_symmetry.space_group_name_H-M   'P 1'
#
loop_
_entity.id
_entity.type
_entity.pdbx_description
1 polymer ?
#
loop_
_entity_poly.entity_id
_entity_poly.type
_entity_poly.pdbx_seq_one_letter_code
_entity_poly.pdbx_strand_id
1 'polypeptide(L)'
;MSATGFVDGVEVLWRPGCPFCSLLRRGLRRRAIPTTEINIWEDPGAAARVRAVTGGDEIVPTVFVGTAALVNPSVQEVAAAVAAELPERATELLAGGTDAPRRGWWSRLFGGDST
;
A
#
# COMPACT_ATOMS: atom_id res chain seq x y z
N MET A 1 -9.47 11.56 -15.78
CA MET A 1 -9.76 10.12 -15.99
C MET A 1 -9.02 9.35 -14.92
N SER A 2 -9.65 9.09 -13.78
CA SER A 2 -9.03 8.26 -12.74
C SER A 2 -9.23 6.80 -13.11
N ALA A 3 -8.15 6.12 -13.50
CA ALA A 3 -8.17 4.69 -13.75
C ALA A 3 -8.28 3.96 -12.40
N THR A 4 -9.34 3.16 -12.23
CA THR A 4 -9.68 2.41 -11.01
C THR A 4 -8.67 1.29 -10.65
N GLY A 5 -7.45 1.33 -11.19
CA GLY A 5 -6.43 0.29 -11.01
C GLY A 5 -4.99 0.80 -10.91
N PHE A 6 -4.74 2.12 -11.02
CA PHE A 6 -3.40 2.68 -10.86
C PHE A 6 -3.20 3.20 -9.43
N VAL A 7 -2.08 2.82 -8.81
CA VAL A 7 -1.66 3.28 -7.48
C VAL A 7 -0.40 4.15 -7.60
N ASP A 8 -0.54 5.45 -7.34
CA ASP A 8 0.57 6.40 -7.30
C ASP A 8 1.33 6.32 -5.97
N GLY A 9 1.93 5.16 -5.69
CA GLY A 9 2.63 4.85 -4.44
C GLY A 9 2.67 3.36 -4.14
N VAL A 10 2.76 3.01 -2.86
CA VAL A 10 2.72 1.62 -2.38
C VAL A 10 1.50 1.42 -1.50
N GLU A 11 0.56 0.59 -1.94
CA GLU A 11 -0.63 0.24 -1.17
C GLU A 11 -0.55 -1.21 -0.70
N VAL A 12 -0.70 -1.45 0.60
CA VAL A 12 -0.59 -2.78 1.22
C VAL A 12 -1.96 -3.18 1.77
N LEU A 13 -2.57 -4.19 1.17
CA LEU A 13 -3.81 -4.80 1.65
C LEU A 13 -3.46 -5.89 2.66
N TRP A 14 -4.07 -5.81 3.85
CA TRP A 14 -3.73 -6.65 4.99
C TRP A 14 -4.98 -7.00 5.80
N ARG A 15 -4.83 -7.92 6.77
CA ARG A 15 -5.87 -8.23 7.77
C ARG A 15 -5.27 -8.48 9.17
N PRO A 16 -6.03 -8.28 10.26
CA PRO A 16 -5.60 -8.61 11.62
C PRO A 16 -5.15 -10.07 11.76
N GLY A 17 -4.16 -10.31 12.61
CA GLY A 17 -3.65 -11.67 12.89
C GLY A 17 -2.77 -12.28 11.79
N CYS A 18 -2.54 -11.59 10.67
CA CYS A 18 -1.66 -12.06 9.60
C CYS A 18 -0.16 -11.83 9.93
N PRO A 19 0.64 -12.90 10.17
CA PRO A 19 2.06 -12.75 10.50
C PRO A 19 2.87 -12.20 9.32
N PHE A 20 2.59 -12.66 8.09
CA PHE A 20 3.27 -12.19 6.87
C PHE A 20 3.04 -10.70 6.62
N CYS A 21 1.82 -10.22 6.85
CA CYS A 21 1.46 -8.81 6.74
C CYS A 21 2.28 -7.97 7.73
N SER A 22 2.39 -8.43 8.98
CA SER A 22 3.21 -7.77 10.01
C SER A 22 4.69 -7.72 9.63
N LEU A 23 5.22 -8.81 9.07
CA LEU A 23 6.61 -8.90 8.61
C LEU A 23 6.89 -7.93 7.46
N LEU A 24 6.05 -7.92 6.43
CA LEU A 24 6.18 -7.05 5.26
C LEU A 24 6.10 -5.57 5.66
N ARG A 25 5.06 -5.17 6.39
CA ARG A 25 4.85 -3.78 6.84
C ARG A 25 6.01 -3.28 7.70
N ARG A 26 6.54 -4.13 8.60
CA ARG A 26 7.74 -3.81 9.38
C ARG A 26 8.97 -3.64 8.48
N GLY A 27 9.12 -4.48 7.47
CA GLY A 27 10.19 -4.38 6.48
C GLY A 27 10.17 -3.08 5.68
N LEU A 28 9.01 -2.72 5.14
CA LEU A 28 8.79 -1.48 4.39
C LEU A 28 9.06 -0.24 5.26
N ARG A 29 8.55 -0.25 6.50
CA ARG A 29 8.81 0.83 7.47
C ARG A 29 10.30 0.96 7.82
N ARG A 30 11.05 -0.14 7.94
CA ARG A 30 12.51 -0.09 8.20
C ARG A 30 13.29 0.50 7.03
N ARG A 31 12.78 0.36 5.81
CA ARG A 31 13.32 1.03 4.62
C ARG A 31 12.75 2.43 4.41
N ALA A 32 11.87 2.88 5.31
CA ALA A 32 11.15 4.14 5.22
C ALA A 32 10.45 4.36 3.86
N ILE A 33 9.97 3.26 3.26
CA ILE A 33 9.09 3.32 2.10
C ILE A 33 7.69 3.72 2.62
N PRO A 34 7.11 4.84 2.17
CA PRO A 34 5.78 5.25 2.59
C PRO A 34 4.74 4.31 1.98
N THR A 35 3.79 3.86 2.81
CA THR A 35 2.76 2.91 2.41
C THR A 35 1.38 3.37 2.86
N THR A 36 0.39 3.19 2.00
CA THR A 36 -1.03 3.23 2.37
C THR A 36 -1.45 1.82 2.76
N GLU A 37 -1.89 1.60 3.99
CA GLU A 37 -2.24 0.27 4.49
C GLU A 37 -3.75 0.13 4.64
N ILE A 38 -4.38 -0.83 3.96
CA ILE A 38 -5.83 -1.02 3.96
C ILE A 38 -6.21 -2.37 4.54
N ASN A 39 -7.08 -2.37 5.56
CA ASN A 39 -7.62 -3.58 6.15
C ASN A 39 -8.78 -4.12 5.29
N ILE A 40 -8.59 -5.28 4.67
CA ILE A 40 -9.60 -5.87 3.77
C ILE A 40 -10.87 -6.34 4.50
N TRP A 41 -10.82 -6.51 5.83
CA TRP A 41 -12.01 -6.85 6.61
C TRP A 41 -12.95 -5.66 6.81
N GLU A 42 -12.42 -4.44 6.74
CA GLU A 42 -13.18 -3.20 6.95
C GLU A 42 -13.56 -2.54 5.62
N ASP A 43 -12.87 -2.89 4.53
CA ASP A 43 -13.11 -2.36 3.19
C ASP A 43 -13.48 -3.49 2.21
N PRO A 44 -14.78 -3.68 1.90
CA PRO A 44 -15.25 -4.65 0.92
C PRO A 44 -14.68 -4.42 -0.49
N GLY A 45 -14.35 -3.18 -0.86
CA GLY A 45 -13.73 -2.84 -2.14
C GLY A 45 -12.27 -3.30 -2.20
N ALA A 46 -11.53 -3.15 -1.11
CA ALA A 46 -10.18 -3.70 -0.98
C ALA A 46 -10.20 -5.24 -1.05
N ALA A 47 -11.13 -5.90 -0.35
CA ALA A 47 -11.32 -7.34 -0.45
C ALA A 47 -11.63 -7.79 -1.90
N ALA A 48 -12.49 -7.06 -2.62
CA ALA A 48 -12.79 -7.34 -4.01
C ALA A 48 -11.55 -7.22 -4.92
N ARG A 49 -10.69 -6.22 -4.69
CA ARG A 49 -9.42 -6.06 -5.41
C ARG A 49 -8.46 -7.22 -5.15
N VAL A 50 -8.34 -7.71 -3.91
CA VAL A 50 -7.53 -8.90 -3.61
C VAL A 50 -8.04 -10.10 -4.39
N ARG A 51 -9.35 -10.40 -4.29
CA ARG A 51 -9.96 -11.53 -5.00
C ARG A 51 -9.75 -11.46 -6.51
N ALA A 52 -9.83 -10.26 -7.10
CA ALA A 52 -9.62 -10.08 -8.54
C ALA A 52 -8.20 -10.48 -8.99
N VAL A 53 -7.18 -10.23 -8.14
CA VAL A 53 -5.78 -10.54 -8.46
C VAL A 53 -5.41 -12.00 -8.17
N THR A 54 -6.03 -12.59 -7.15
CA THR A 54 -5.70 -13.94 -6.65
C THR A 54 -6.53 -15.05 -7.29
N GLY A 55 -7.50 -14.72 -8.14
CA GLY A 55 -8.42 -15.71 -8.74
C GLY A 55 -9.59 -16.10 -7.83
N GLY A 56 -9.96 -15.25 -6.87
CA GLY A 56 -11.15 -15.40 -6.03
C GLY A 56 -10.87 -15.42 -4.52
N ASP A 57 -9.62 -15.59 -4.11
CA ASP A 57 -9.22 -15.75 -2.72
C ASP A 57 -8.80 -14.43 -2.04
N GLU A 58 -8.92 -14.33 -0.73
CA GLU A 58 -8.41 -13.18 0.03
C GLU A 58 -6.98 -13.40 0.56
N ILE A 59 -6.03 -13.59 -0.36
CA ILE A 59 -4.62 -13.85 -0.03
C ILE A 59 -3.91 -12.54 0.30
N VAL A 60 -3.51 -12.36 1.55
CA VAL A 60 -2.76 -11.20 2.04
C VAL A 60 -1.41 -11.60 2.62
N PRO A 61 -0.38 -10.72 2.59
CA PRO A 61 -0.42 -9.35 2.07
C PRO A 61 -0.47 -9.28 0.54
N THR A 62 -1.31 -8.41 -0.02
CA THR A 62 -1.27 -8.02 -1.44
C THR A 62 -0.79 -6.59 -1.53
N VAL A 63 0.13 -6.30 -2.45
CA VAL A 63 0.66 -4.95 -2.64
C VAL A 63 0.34 -4.46 -4.04
N PHE A 64 -0.13 -3.23 -4.16
CA PHE A 64 -0.30 -2.54 -5.44
C PHE A 64 0.72 -1.41 -5.57
N VAL A 65 1.34 -1.31 -6.75
CA VAL A 65 2.30 -0.25 -7.10
C VAL A 65 2.12 0.06 -8.58
N GLY A 66 1.81 1.30 -8.93
CA GLY A 66 1.46 1.68 -10.30
C GLY A 66 0.35 0.77 -10.83
N THR A 67 0.62 0.02 -11.90
CA THR A 67 -0.32 -0.96 -12.46
C THR A 67 -0.11 -2.39 -11.94
N ALA A 68 1.00 -2.64 -11.24
CA ALA A 68 1.35 -3.95 -10.74
C ALA A 68 0.59 -4.33 -9.47
N ALA A 69 0.26 -5.62 -9.37
CA ALA A 69 -0.26 -6.24 -8.16
C ALA A 69 0.64 -7.43 -7.78
N LEU A 70 1.13 -7.44 -6.54
CA LEU A 70 2.04 -8.44 -6.01
C LEU A 70 1.37 -9.20 -4.87
N VAL A 71 1.33 -10.53 -4.98
CA VAL A 71 0.72 -11.41 -3.96
C VAL A 71 1.81 -11.98 -3.06
N ASN A 72 1.70 -11.71 -1.76
CA ASN A 72 2.66 -12.07 -0.72
C ASN A 72 4.15 -11.73 -1.04
N PRO A 73 4.46 -10.48 -1.46
CA PRO A 73 5.81 -10.12 -1.86
C PRO A 73 6.76 -9.93 -0.66
N SER A 74 8.05 -10.03 -0.95
CA SER A 74 9.13 -9.52 -0.12
C SER A 74 9.28 -8.00 -0.24
N VAL A 75 10.01 -7.39 0.70
CA VAL A 75 10.34 -5.96 0.67
C VAL A 75 11.18 -5.59 -0.56
N GLN A 76 12.00 -6.52 -1.08
CA GLN A 76 12.81 -6.31 -2.27
C GLN A 76 11.96 -6.29 -3.53
N GLU A 77 10.98 -7.19 -3.64
CA GLU A 77 10.04 -7.20 -4.76
C GLU A 77 9.18 -5.94 -4.80
N VAL A 78 8.72 -5.45 -3.64
CA VAL A 78 8.01 -4.16 -3.58
C VAL A 78 8.90 -3.00 -4.04
N ALA A 79 10.16 -2.95 -3.61
CA ALA A 79 11.09 -1.91 -4.04
C ALA A 79 11.41 -1.97 -5.54
N ALA A 80 11.55 -3.18 -6.10
CA ALA A 80 11.75 -3.39 -7.52
C ALA A 80 10.52 -2.95 -8.33
N ALA A 81 9.32 -3.27 -7.84
CA ALA A 81 8.07 -2.81 -8.45
C ALA A 81 7.97 -1.28 -8.45
N VAL A 82 8.36 -0.60 -7.37
CA VAL A 82 8.41 0.87 -7.34
C VAL A 82 9.34 1.42 -8.42
N ALA A 83 10.54 0.86 -8.57
CA ALA A 83 11.49 1.31 -9.58
C ALA A 83 10.98 1.09 -11.02
N ALA A 84 10.25 0.00 -11.25
CA ALA A 84 9.72 -0.34 -12.57
C ALA A 84 8.44 0.44 -12.93
N GLU A 85 7.50 0.53 -12.00
CA GLU A 85 6.16 1.08 -12.24
C GLU A 85 6.08 2.60 -12.03
N LEU A 86 6.95 3.14 -11.17
CA LEU A 86 6.95 4.55 -10.79
C LEU A 86 8.37 5.15 -10.90
N PRO A 87 9.04 5.09 -12.06
CA PRO A 87 10.43 5.53 -12.22
C PRO A 87 10.64 6.99 -11.79
N GLU A 88 9.69 7.87 -12.11
CA GLU A 88 9.72 9.30 -11.74
C GLU A 88 9.61 9.55 -10.23
N ARG A 89 9.06 8.59 -9.47
CA ARG A 89 8.92 8.67 -8.01
C ARG A 89 9.83 7.72 -7.25
N ALA A 90 10.57 6.87 -7.96
CA ALA A 90 11.40 5.84 -7.34
C ALA A 90 12.43 6.45 -6.38
N THR A 91 13.04 7.58 -6.75
CA THR A 91 13.95 8.30 -5.85
C THR A 91 13.24 8.75 -4.58
N GLU A 92 12.08 9.40 -4.65
CA GLU A 92 11.32 9.84 -3.48
C GLU A 92 10.91 8.66 -2.57
N LEU A 93 10.28 7.64 -3.18
CA LEU A 93 9.69 6.51 -2.46
C LEU A 93 10.72 5.54 -1.87
N LEU A 94 11.90 5.43 -2.50
CA LEU A 94 12.98 4.55 -2.04
C LEU A 94 14.06 5.28 -1.23
N ALA A 95 14.20 6.61 -1.36
CA ALA A 95 15.19 7.40 -0.61
C ALA A 95 14.73 7.82 0.79
N GLY A 96 13.54 7.39 1.26
CA GLY A 96 12.97 7.74 2.57
C GLY A 96 13.84 7.45 3.82
N GLY A 97 15.05 6.92 3.66
CA GLY A 97 16.09 6.88 4.69
C GLY A 97 16.66 8.23 5.12
N THR A 98 16.31 9.35 4.45
CA THR A 98 16.72 10.70 4.88
C THR A 98 15.53 11.67 4.89
N ASP A 99 15.01 11.93 6.10
CA ASP A 99 14.28 13.16 6.49
C ASP A 99 13.03 13.57 5.68
N ALA A 100 11.91 12.86 5.85
CA ALA A 100 10.59 13.38 5.49
C ALA A 100 9.66 13.39 6.74
N PRO A 101 9.05 14.53 7.10
CA PRO A 101 8.23 14.62 8.30
C PRO A 101 6.92 13.82 8.16
N ARG A 102 6.61 13.06 9.21
CA ARG A 102 5.41 12.21 9.35
C ARG A 102 4.14 13.06 9.47
N ARG A 103 3.64 13.63 8.38
CA ARG A 103 2.34 14.32 8.34
C ARG A 103 1.33 13.32 7.76
N GLY A 104 0.49 12.63 8.54
CA GLY A 104 -0.46 13.19 9.49
C GLY A 104 -1.82 13.43 8.79
N TRP A 105 -2.37 12.40 8.13
CA TRP A 105 -3.55 12.46 7.26
C TRP A 105 -4.90 12.69 7.99
N TRP A 106 -4.88 12.96 9.30
CA TRP A 106 -6.06 13.03 10.16
C TRP A 106 -6.90 14.32 10.03
N SER A 107 -6.54 15.28 9.18
CA SER A 107 -7.23 16.59 9.09
C SER A 107 -8.47 16.63 8.18
N ARG A 108 -9.06 15.49 7.81
CA ARG A 108 -10.29 15.45 6.99
C ARG A 108 -11.45 14.60 7.53
N LEU A 109 -11.35 14.06 8.76
CA LEU A 109 -12.42 13.20 9.31
C LEU A 109 -13.10 13.70 10.59
N PHE A 110 -12.70 14.84 11.16
CA PHE A 110 -13.44 15.46 12.26
C PHE A 110 -13.56 16.97 12.05
N GLY A 111 -14.63 17.36 11.34
CA GLY A 111 -15.00 18.75 11.09
C GLY A 111 -16.41 18.77 10.55
N GLY A 112 -17.37 18.46 11.42
CA GLY A 112 -18.76 18.81 11.16
C GLY A 112 -18.93 20.31 11.22
N ASP A 113 -19.79 20.85 10.37
CA ASP A 113 -20.45 22.11 10.64
C ASP A 113 -21.93 21.96 10.27
N SER A 114 -22.76 22.15 11.29
CA SER A 114 -24.19 22.35 11.19
C SER A 114 -24.46 23.75 10.62
N THR A 115 -25.27 23.84 9.57
CA THR A 115 -26.28 24.90 9.36
C THR A 115 -27.32 24.35 8.40
#